data_AF-A0A5N5QEU0-F1
#
_entry.id   AF-A0A5N5QEU0-F1
#
_cell.length_a   1.000
_cell.length_b   1.000
_cell.length_c   1.000
_cell.angle_alpha   90.00
_cell.angle_beta   90.00
_cell.angle_gamma   90.00
#
_symmetry.space_group_name_H-M   'P 1'
#
loop_
_entity.id
_entity.type
_entity.pdbx_description
1 polymer ?
#
loop_
_entity_poly.entity_id
_entity_poly.type
_entity_poly.pdbx_seq_one_letter_code
_entity_poly.pdbx_strand_id
1 'polypeptide(L)'
;MLQSSVIPSTHADLITDTVYDYYGTRLATGGIDQKIKIWKLNELTGVWSMVDEWKAHDAPVAKIAWAHPEYGTLLASCSYDRTVKIWEDTRAVPDASGAPKFQLRATLTEARGTVRTIDFAPAAFGLKLVTIASDNFVRVYECHETYHLTAWSLAEEFDAVSVSVSPSAGESPNSGATPTQTHASLSDTPPMPGGISLQRSGAAPASNPPNKPVGVKEADGAWSVQWLKDKFSGEIIALSCGTQAVVKIVALQPNKPPQVLLTIPQYPANPPTTGASSLLGGPITPTSTSPSLLPALPASQTLSNPSHAITTLAWAPSCGRSYHLLATGSRDHKVRIFKLWHGERDAFGEDAFGESSNAGKTEQVWSFSRLGEFDDHKATVGRVEWNITGTILSSAGDDGKIRLWKATFNNVWRSMGTLGAVESEGDAMEQ
;
A
#
# COMPACT_ATOMS: atom_id res chain seq x y z
N MET A 1 -2.26 -30.70 14.49
CA MET A 1 -3.61 -30.22 14.80
C MET A 1 -3.47 -28.75 15.16
N LEU A 2 -4.00 -27.84 14.34
CA LEU A 2 -3.97 -26.41 14.68
C LEU A 2 -4.94 -26.21 15.86
N GLN A 3 -4.44 -25.68 16.97
CA GLN A 3 -5.29 -25.34 18.11
C GLN A 3 -5.97 -24.01 17.80
N SER A 4 -7.27 -24.05 17.49
CA SER A 4 -8.09 -22.85 17.37
C SER A 4 -8.75 -22.56 18.71
N SER A 5 -8.44 -21.40 19.30
CA SER A 5 -9.19 -20.84 20.41
C SER A 5 -9.88 -19.57 19.96
N VAL A 6 -11.17 -19.45 20.26
CA VAL A 6 -11.95 -18.24 19.99
C VAL A 6 -11.77 -17.29 21.17
N ILE A 7 -11.46 -16.03 20.88
CA ILE A 7 -11.48 -14.97 21.89
C ILE A 7 -12.88 -14.35 21.87
N PRO A 8 -13.75 -14.64 22.86
CA PRO A 8 -15.12 -14.17 22.83
C PRO A 8 -15.20 -12.65 23.10
N SER A 9 -16.16 -11.98 22.45
CA SER A 9 -16.54 -10.58 22.71
C SER A 9 -15.36 -9.60 22.69
N THR A 10 -14.51 -9.67 21.67
CA THR A 10 -13.34 -8.80 21.55
C THR A 10 -13.73 -7.34 21.49
N HIS A 11 -14.59 -6.92 20.57
CA HIS A 11 -15.04 -5.53 20.41
C HIS A 11 -16.58 -5.43 20.38
N ALA A 12 -17.11 -4.23 20.63
CA ALA A 12 -18.56 -3.98 20.56
C ALA A 12 -19.08 -3.86 19.10
N ASP A 13 -18.15 -3.77 18.15
CA ASP A 13 -18.41 -3.64 16.71
C ASP A 13 -17.30 -4.37 15.92
N LEU A 14 -17.32 -4.29 14.60
CA LEU A 14 -16.37 -4.96 13.71
C LEU A 14 -14.92 -4.59 14.03
N ILE A 15 -14.05 -5.60 13.99
CA ILE A 15 -12.60 -5.45 14.12
C ILE A 15 -12.05 -5.06 12.76
N THR A 16 -11.28 -3.98 12.71
CA THR A 16 -10.68 -3.46 11.48
C THR A 16 -9.25 -3.95 11.29
N ASP A 17 -8.51 -4.15 12.39
CA ASP A 17 -7.12 -4.59 12.33
C ASP A 17 -6.70 -5.37 13.58
N THR A 18 -5.75 -6.29 13.36
CA THR A 18 -5.16 -7.14 14.39
C THR A 18 -3.67 -7.30 14.11
N VAL A 19 -2.80 -7.00 15.08
CA VAL A 19 -1.34 -7.07 14.90
C VAL A 19 -0.66 -7.63 16.14
N TYR A 20 0.22 -8.61 15.93
CA TYR A 20 1.07 -9.19 16.96
C TYR A 20 2.21 -8.24 17.35
N ASP A 21 2.62 -8.30 18.62
CA ASP A 21 3.88 -7.68 19.02
C ASP A 21 5.09 -8.42 18.45
N TYR A 22 6.27 -7.83 18.58
CA TYR A 22 7.51 -8.39 18.03
C TYR A 22 7.80 -9.83 18.48
N TYR A 23 7.38 -10.20 19.70
CA TYR A 23 7.61 -11.51 20.28
C TYR A 23 6.46 -12.52 20.02
N GLY A 24 5.34 -12.08 19.44
CA GLY A 24 4.16 -12.91 19.25
C GLY A 24 3.40 -13.27 20.54
N THR A 25 3.71 -12.59 21.65
CA THR A 25 3.11 -12.86 22.97
C THR A 25 1.93 -11.96 23.29
N ARG A 26 1.84 -10.82 22.59
CA ARG A 26 0.73 -9.88 22.69
C ARG A 26 0.08 -9.66 21.34
N LEU A 27 -1.21 -9.39 21.37
CA LEU A 27 -2.02 -9.07 20.20
C LEU A 27 -2.73 -7.74 20.47
N ALA A 28 -2.57 -6.78 19.57
CA ALA A 28 -3.37 -5.56 19.56
C ALA A 28 -4.53 -5.72 18.59
N THR A 29 -5.73 -5.29 19.00
CA THR A 29 -6.93 -5.28 18.17
C THR A 29 -7.55 -3.89 18.16
N GLY A 30 -7.94 -3.43 16.97
CA GLY A 30 -8.60 -2.15 16.74
C GLY A 30 -9.98 -2.36 16.13
N GLY A 31 -10.96 -1.59 16.58
CA GLY A 31 -12.34 -1.73 16.16
C GLY A 31 -12.97 -0.45 15.60
N ILE A 32 -14.14 -0.63 14.98
CA ILE A 32 -15.07 0.45 14.63
C ILE A 32 -15.62 1.13 15.90
N ASP A 33 -15.62 0.41 17.03
CA ASP A 33 -15.95 0.90 18.37
C ASP A 33 -14.98 1.95 18.93
N GLN A 34 -13.99 2.40 18.13
CA GLN A 34 -13.01 3.45 18.44
C GLN A 34 -12.04 3.09 19.57
N LYS A 35 -12.03 1.82 19.97
CA LYS A 35 -11.21 1.30 21.05
C LYS A 35 -10.05 0.49 20.51
N ILE A 36 -8.99 0.46 21.31
CA ILE A 36 -7.88 -0.48 21.14
C ILE A 36 -7.88 -1.40 22.36
N LYS A 37 -7.72 -2.69 22.11
CA LYS A 37 -7.59 -3.70 23.14
C LYS A 37 -6.29 -4.47 22.97
N ILE A 38 -5.68 -4.81 24.11
CA ILE A 38 -4.43 -5.55 24.15
C ILE A 38 -4.67 -6.88 24.85
N TRP A 39 -4.33 -7.94 24.14
CA TRP A 39 -4.46 -9.31 24.60
C TRP A 39 -3.07 -9.88 24.86
N LYS A 40 -2.93 -10.70 25.90
CA LYS A 40 -1.70 -11.43 26.21
C LYS A 40 -1.97 -12.92 26.16
N LEU A 41 -1.07 -13.65 25.50
CA LEU A 41 -1.06 -15.09 25.49
C LEU A 41 -0.44 -15.60 26.79
N ASN A 42 -1.16 -16.48 27.49
CA ASN A 42 -0.55 -17.32 28.50
C ASN A 42 0.08 -18.53 27.81
N GLU A 43 1.40 -18.55 27.70
CA GLU A 43 2.14 -19.62 26.99
C GLU A 43 1.98 -21.00 27.64
N LEU A 44 1.69 -21.08 28.94
CA LEU A 44 1.48 -22.36 29.64
C LEU A 44 0.11 -22.96 29.33
N THR A 45 -0.93 -22.13 29.18
CA THR A 45 -2.31 -22.59 28.97
C THR A 45 -2.77 -22.46 27.52
N GLY A 46 -2.07 -21.69 26.69
CA GLY A 46 -2.49 -21.34 25.32
C GLY A 46 -3.71 -20.41 25.26
N VAL A 47 -4.08 -19.79 26.38
CA VAL A 47 -5.27 -18.93 26.49
C VAL A 47 -4.90 -17.46 26.35
N TRP A 48 -5.64 -16.75 25.51
CA TRP A 48 -5.56 -15.30 25.38
C TRP A 48 -6.46 -14.62 26.41
N SER A 49 -5.92 -13.60 27.10
CA SER A 49 -6.70 -12.76 28.02
C SER A 49 -6.50 -11.27 27.72
N MET A 50 -7.55 -10.48 27.90
CA MET A 50 -7.49 -9.04 27.77
C MET A 50 -6.71 -8.44 28.94
N VAL A 51 -5.68 -7.66 28.64
CA VAL A 51 -4.83 -6.98 29.64
C VAL A 51 -5.10 -5.48 29.68
N ASP A 52 -5.62 -4.92 28.58
CA ASP A 52 -5.94 -3.51 28.45
C ASP A 52 -7.05 -3.22 27.46
N GLU A 53 -7.76 -2.13 27.71
CA GLU A 53 -8.78 -1.54 26.83
C GLU A 53 -8.86 -0.04 27.10
N TRP A 54 -8.81 0.76 26.04
CA TRP A 54 -9.06 2.21 26.14
C TRP A 54 -9.69 2.76 24.87
N LYS A 55 -10.36 3.91 25.00
CA LYS A 55 -10.82 4.71 23.84
C LYS A 55 -9.62 5.40 23.22
N ALA A 56 -9.26 5.00 22.00
CA ALA A 56 -8.06 5.50 21.34
C ALA A 56 -8.33 6.72 20.45
N HIS A 57 -9.45 6.70 19.73
CA HIS A 57 -9.79 7.68 18.70
C HIS A 57 -11.24 8.16 18.82
N ASP A 58 -11.62 9.19 18.04
CA ASP A 58 -13.00 9.70 17.97
C ASP A 58 -13.76 9.20 16.73
N ALA A 59 -13.11 8.35 15.94
CA ALA A 59 -13.68 7.64 14.80
C ALA A 59 -13.08 6.22 14.72
N PRO A 60 -13.58 5.34 13.83
CA PRO A 60 -13.08 3.97 13.71
C PRO A 60 -11.57 3.91 13.58
N VAL A 61 -10.94 2.97 14.28
CA VAL A 61 -9.50 2.71 14.12
C VAL A 61 -9.31 2.00 12.78
N ALA A 62 -8.42 2.47 11.91
CA ALA A 62 -8.22 1.89 10.59
C ALA A 62 -7.13 0.81 10.61
N LYS A 63 -5.96 1.13 11.16
CA LYS A 63 -4.80 0.23 11.30
C LYS A 63 -4.03 0.51 12.59
N ILE A 64 -3.31 -0.51 13.05
CA ILE A 64 -2.45 -0.48 14.22
C ILE A 64 -1.08 -1.03 13.83
N ALA A 65 0.01 -0.51 14.39
CA ALA A 65 1.34 -1.06 14.21
C ALA A 65 2.13 -1.01 15.53
N TRP A 66 2.90 -2.06 15.82
CA TRP A 66 3.86 -2.07 16.92
C TRP A 66 5.21 -1.53 16.44
N ALA A 67 5.87 -0.72 17.26
CA ALA A 67 7.26 -0.34 17.00
C ALA A 67 8.23 -1.47 17.37
N HIS A 68 9.46 -1.37 16.90
CA HIS A 68 10.52 -2.28 17.31
C HIS A 68 10.81 -2.15 18.82
N PRO A 69 11.02 -3.25 19.56
CA PRO A 69 11.17 -3.23 21.02
C PRO A 69 12.38 -2.44 21.53
N GLU A 70 13.34 -2.09 20.67
CA GLU A 70 14.48 -1.23 21.05
C GLU A 70 14.05 0.19 21.48
N TYR A 71 12.90 0.66 21.00
CA TYR A 71 12.30 1.94 21.37
C TYR A 71 11.30 1.81 22.53
N GLY A 72 11.28 0.66 23.21
CA GLY A 72 10.28 0.33 24.21
C GLY A 72 9.02 -0.28 23.60
N THR A 73 7.99 -0.43 24.43
CA THR A 73 6.70 -0.97 23.97
C THR A 73 5.84 0.18 23.45
N LEU A 74 5.94 0.44 22.15
CA LEU A 74 5.17 1.48 21.48
C LEU A 74 4.15 0.90 20.50
N LEU A 75 3.00 1.55 20.45
CA LEU A 75 1.92 1.24 19.52
C LEU A 75 1.55 2.53 18.78
N ALA A 76 1.44 2.45 17.46
CA ALA A 76 0.84 3.50 16.66
C ALA A 76 -0.54 3.05 16.18
N SER A 77 -1.49 3.98 16.18
CA SER A 77 -2.82 3.75 15.65
C SER A 77 -3.20 4.88 14.70
N CYS A 78 -3.83 4.52 13.58
CA CYS A 78 -4.38 5.49 12.65
C CYS A 78 -5.90 5.33 12.55
N SER A 79 -6.60 6.44 12.27
CA SER A 79 -8.06 6.45 12.29
C SER A 79 -8.65 7.30 11.17
N TYR A 80 -9.94 7.05 10.94
CA TYR A 80 -10.80 7.90 10.12
C TYR A 80 -11.00 9.31 10.70
N ASP A 81 -10.59 9.58 11.96
CA ASP A 81 -10.58 10.92 12.55
C ASP A 81 -9.48 11.83 11.98
N ARG A 82 -8.66 11.29 11.06
CA ARG A 82 -7.53 11.95 10.38
C ARG A 82 -6.32 12.15 11.27
N THR A 83 -6.27 11.48 12.41
CA THR A 83 -5.14 11.53 13.33
C THR A 83 -4.41 10.21 13.39
N VAL A 84 -3.13 10.31 13.74
CA VAL A 84 -2.30 9.16 14.12
C VAL A 84 -1.86 9.39 15.55
N LYS A 85 -2.06 8.40 16.40
CA LYS A 85 -1.72 8.48 17.83
C LYS A 85 -0.63 7.48 18.16
N ILE A 86 0.32 7.91 18.97
CA ILE A 86 1.43 7.10 19.47
C ILE A 86 1.19 6.84 20.96
N TRP A 87 1.19 5.57 21.33
CA TRP A 87 0.93 5.08 22.67
C TRP A 87 2.16 4.35 23.20
N GLU A 88 2.50 4.58 24.45
CA GLU A 88 3.56 3.85 25.15
C GLU A 88 2.97 3.03 26.30
N ASP A 89 3.38 1.76 26.42
CA ASP A 89 3.07 0.93 27.58
C ASP A 89 4.00 1.28 28.75
N THR A 90 3.49 1.99 29.75
CA THR A 90 4.27 2.48 30.90
C THR A 90 4.37 1.47 32.05
N ARG A 91 3.90 0.22 31.89
CA ARG A 91 3.91 -0.81 32.96
C ARG A 91 5.29 -1.12 33.56
N ALA A 92 6.37 -0.75 32.88
CA ALA A 92 7.72 -0.86 33.44
C ALA A 92 7.94 0.11 34.63
N VAL A 93 7.14 1.17 34.72
CA VAL A 93 7.09 2.09 35.85
C VAL A 93 5.93 1.64 36.75
N PRO A 94 6.20 1.08 37.94
CA PRO A 94 5.16 0.70 38.88
C PRO A 94 4.54 1.96 39.49
N ASP A 95 3.64 2.60 38.77
CA ASP A 95 2.89 3.72 39.31
C ASP A 95 1.64 3.21 40.03
N ALA A 96 1.51 3.57 41.31
CA ALA A 96 0.47 3.09 42.22
C ALA A 96 -0.93 3.71 41.95
N SER A 97 -1.11 4.35 40.79
CA SER A 97 -2.18 5.32 40.53
C SER A 97 -3.37 4.78 39.71
N GLY A 98 -3.35 3.52 39.26
CA GLY A 98 -4.43 2.98 38.43
C GLY A 98 -4.61 3.69 37.08
N ALA A 99 -3.60 4.44 36.64
CA ALA A 99 -3.56 5.11 35.35
C ALA A 99 -3.68 4.12 34.19
N PRO A 100 -4.20 4.56 33.01
CA PRO A 100 -4.22 3.72 31.82
C PRO A 100 -2.79 3.27 31.50
N LYS A 101 -2.61 1.96 31.29
CA LYS A 101 -1.26 1.40 31.16
C LYS A 101 -0.60 1.79 29.83
N PHE A 102 -1.43 2.11 28.83
CA PHE A 102 -1.00 2.78 27.60
C PHE A 102 -1.25 4.29 27.71
N GLN A 103 -0.16 5.07 27.69
CA GLN A 103 -0.23 6.53 27.73
C GLN A 103 -0.05 7.11 26.33
N LEU A 104 -0.88 8.10 25.98
CA LEU A 104 -0.73 8.87 24.74
C LEU A 104 0.52 9.75 24.82
N ARG A 105 1.45 9.57 23.89
CA ARG A 105 2.70 10.34 23.78
C ARG A 105 2.66 11.42 22.70
N ALA A 106 2.04 11.10 21.56
CA ALA A 106 1.92 12.05 20.46
C ALA A 106 0.60 11.87 19.71
N THR A 107 0.07 12.97 19.17
CA THR A 107 -1.02 12.97 18.21
C THR A 107 -0.55 13.75 16.98
N LEU A 108 -0.41 13.06 15.86
CA LEU A 108 -0.03 13.60 14.57
C LEU A 108 -1.31 13.98 13.82
N THR A 109 -1.42 15.25 13.40
CA THR A 109 -2.67 15.82 12.85
C THR A 109 -2.51 16.40 11.45
N GLU A 110 -1.38 16.17 10.80
CA GLU A 110 -1.05 16.73 9.48
C GLU A 110 -1.93 16.20 8.33
N ALA A 111 -2.59 15.04 8.52
CA ALA A 111 -3.38 14.42 7.46
C ALA A 111 -4.66 15.20 7.15
N ARG A 112 -4.91 15.47 5.86
CA ARG A 112 -6.09 16.22 5.41
C ARG A 112 -7.28 15.30 5.12
N GLY A 113 -7.02 14.01 4.93
CA GLY A 113 -8.00 12.94 4.72
C GLY A 113 -7.93 11.85 5.79
N THR A 114 -8.80 10.85 5.66
CA THR A 114 -8.85 9.70 6.58
C THR A 114 -7.56 8.90 6.47
N VAL A 115 -6.90 8.57 7.58
CA VAL A 115 -5.63 7.82 7.54
C VAL A 115 -5.94 6.34 7.41
N ARG A 116 -5.46 5.71 6.34
CA ARG A 116 -5.89 4.38 5.92
C ARG A 116 -4.93 3.27 6.30
N THR A 117 -3.63 3.55 6.21
CA THR A 117 -2.57 2.58 6.53
C THR A 117 -1.44 3.25 7.29
N ILE A 118 -0.81 2.46 8.16
CA ILE A 118 0.30 2.84 9.00
C ILE A 118 1.34 1.70 9.04
N ASP A 119 2.63 2.02 8.99
CA ASP A 119 3.71 1.04 9.18
C ASP A 119 4.95 1.70 9.79
N PHE A 120 5.59 1.02 10.73
CA PHE A 120 6.87 1.46 11.29
C PHE A 120 8.02 1.07 10.36
N ALA A 121 9.01 1.95 10.25
CA ALA A 121 10.24 1.64 9.54
C ALA A 121 11.04 0.55 10.28
N PRO A 122 11.89 -0.21 9.57
CA PRO A 122 12.91 -1.03 10.20
C PRO A 122 13.71 -0.23 11.23
N ALA A 123 13.95 -0.85 12.39
CA ALA A 123 14.72 -0.30 13.51
C ALA A 123 16.06 0.36 13.10
N ALA A 124 16.70 -0.19 12.07
CA ALA A 124 17.96 0.33 11.54
C ALA A 124 17.90 1.78 11.03
N PHE A 125 16.71 2.30 10.71
CA PHE A 125 16.52 3.66 10.18
C PHE A 125 16.01 4.66 11.22
N GLY A 126 16.05 4.28 12.51
CA GLY A 126 15.51 5.10 13.59
C GLY A 126 14.01 4.88 13.80
N LEU A 127 13.45 5.63 14.75
CA LEU A 127 12.02 5.60 15.05
C LEU A 127 11.25 6.42 14.00
N LYS A 128 11.01 5.79 12.85
CA LYS A 128 10.27 6.34 11.72
C LYS A 128 8.97 5.59 11.47
N LEU A 129 8.02 6.31 10.89
CA LEU A 129 6.65 5.88 10.68
C LEU A 129 6.18 6.41 9.32
N VAL A 130 5.57 5.55 8.50
CA VAL A 130 4.90 5.98 7.26
C VAL A 130 3.39 5.86 7.38
N THR A 131 2.68 6.83 6.83
CA THR A 131 1.23 6.84 6.77
C THR A 131 0.77 7.24 5.38
N ILE A 132 -0.41 6.76 4.99
CA ILE A 132 -1.09 7.17 3.76
C ILE A 132 -2.55 7.47 4.09
N ALA A 133 -3.06 8.59 3.58
CA ALA A 133 -4.42 9.02 3.79
C ALA A 133 -5.24 9.06 2.49
N SER A 134 -6.56 9.23 2.62
CA SER A 134 -7.47 9.32 1.46
C SER A 134 -7.23 10.56 0.58
N ASP A 135 -6.41 11.50 1.05
CA ASP A 135 -5.90 12.64 0.28
C ASP A 135 -4.79 12.26 -0.72
N ASN A 136 -4.39 10.98 -0.77
CA ASN A 136 -3.28 10.42 -1.55
C ASN A 136 -1.87 10.85 -1.10
N PHE A 137 -1.73 11.60 -0.01
CA PHE A 137 -0.42 11.99 0.47
C PHE A 137 0.17 10.88 1.34
N VAL A 138 1.42 10.54 1.05
CA VAL A 138 2.28 9.73 1.92
C VAL A 138 3.02 10.68 2.84
N ARG A 139 2.99 10.38 4.13
CA ARG A 139 3.67 11.17 5.17
C ARG A 139 4.60 10.27 5.94
N VAL A 140 5.85 10.70 6.06
CA VAL A 140 6.87 10.02 6.86
C VAL A 140 7.15 10.88 8.07
N TYR A 141 6.95 10.32 9.25
CA TYR A 141 7.24 10.97 10.51
C TYR A 141 8.48 10.35 11.13
N GLU A 142 9.32 11.20 11.72
CA GLU A 142 10.52 10.82 12.45
C GLU A 142 10.45 11.37 13.87
N CYS A 143 10.77 10.51 14.84
CA CYS A 143 10.91 10.89 16.23
C CYS A 143 12.39 11.15 16.54
N HIS A 144 12.72 12.41 16.84
CA HIS A 144 14.10 12.81 17.13
C HIS A 144 14.55 12.40 18.54
N GLU A 145 13.61 12.38 19.49
CA GLU A 145 13.88 12.06 20.89
C GLU A 145 13.21 10.75 21.28
N THR A 146 13.94 9.65 21.13
CA THR A 146 13.45 8.30 21.43
C THR A 146 13.19 8.06 22.92
N TYR A 147 13.67 8.93 23.81
CA TYR A 147 13.47 8.80 25.26
C TYR A 147 12.18 9.47 25.77
N HIS A 148 11.77 10.59 25.16
CA HIS A 148 10.54 11.30 25.56
C HIS A 148 9.35 11.01 24.63
N LEU A 149 9.59 10.56 23.40
CA LEU A 149 8.58 10.10 22.44
C LEU A 149 7.49 11.13 22.08
N THR A 150 7.67 12.40 22.47
CA THR A 150 6.79 13.52 22.17
C THR A 150 7.27 14.31 20.95
N ALA A 151 8.57 14.29 20.66
CA ALA A 151 9.21 15.06 19.59
C ALA A 151 9.09 14.37 18.22
N TRP A 152 7.86 14.25 17.72
CA TRP A 152 7.58 13.77 16.37
C TRP A 152 7.52 14.93 15.38
N SER A 153 8.19 14.76 14.24
CA SER A 153 8.18 15.74 13.15
C SER A 153 7.87 15.07 11.82
N LEU A 154 7.30 15.84 10.90
CA LEU A 154 7.08 15.40 9.53
C LEU A 154 8.41 15.52 8.76
N ALA A 155 8.99 14.38 8.40
CA ALA A 155 10.25 14.32 7.66
C ALA A 155 10.02 14.48 6.16
N GLU A 156 9.02 13.78 5.60
CA GLU A 156 8.69 13.82 4.17
C GLU A 156 7.18 13.82 3.95
N GLU A 157 6.71 14.61 2.98
CA GLU A 157 5.33 14.59 2.48
C GLU A 157 5.32 14.69 0.96
N PHE A 158 4.64 13.74 0.29
CA PHE A 158 4.50 13.75 -1.16
C PHE A 158 3.21 13.05 -1.61
N ASP A 159 2.71 13.43 -2.79
CA ASP A 159 1.53 12.80 -3.40
C ASP A 159 1.93 11.47 -4.07
N ALA A 160 1.28 10.38 -3.65
CA ALA A 160 1.45 9.04 -4.17
C ALA A 160 1.18 8.94 -5.68
N VAL A 161 0.31 9.78 -6.23
CA VAL A 161 -0.04 9.78 -7.66
C VAL A 161 0.99 10.53 -8.48
N SER A 162 1.41 11.72 -8.03
CA SER A 162 2.27 12.62 -8.80
C SER A 162 3.77 12.38 -8.62
N VAL A 163 4.19 11.53 -7.67
CA VAL A 163 5.61 11.23 -7.44
C VAL A 163 6.28 10.77 -8.75
N SER A 164 7.37 11.46 -9.11
CA SER A 164 8.00 11.35 -10.43
C SER A 164 8.82 10.07 -10.56
N VAL A 165 8.71 9.46 -11.74
CA VAL A 165 9.52 8.32 -12.14
C VAL A 165 10.85 8.84 -12.66
N SER A 166 11.96 8.43 -12.06
CA SER A 166 13.24 8.52 -12.77
C SER A 166 13.17 7.53 -13.92
N PRO A 167 13.46 7.93 -15.17
CA PRO A 167 13.31 7.04 -16.31
C PRO A 167 14.25 5.84 -16.15
N SER A 168 13.69 4.69 -15.76
CA SER A 168 14.34 3.40 -15.92
C SER A 168 14.37 3.12 -17.42
N ALA A 169 15.53 3.28 -18.06
CA ALA A 169 15.73 2.92 -19.46
C ALA A 169 15.54 1.39 -19.59
N GLY A 170 14.36 0.99 -20.05
CA GLY A 170 13.97 -0.39 -20.22
C GLY A 170 12.85 -0.55 -21.23
N GLU A 171 12.85 0.27 -22.29
CA GLU A 171 12.16 0.02 -23.56
C GLU A 171 12.73 1.00 -24.59
N SER A 172 13.57 0.49 -25.50
CA SER A 172 13.95 1.24 -26.71
C SER A 172 12.93 0.93 -27.81
N PRO A 173 12.47 1.94 -28.54
CA PRO A 173 12.49 1.84 -29.98
C PRO A 173 13.35 2.96 -30.56
N ASN A 174 14.32 2.56 -31.37
CA ASN A 174 15.07 3.44 -32.26
C ASN A 174 14.12 4.40 -32.99
N SER A 175 14.45 5.69 -32.99
CA SER A 175 14.39 6.54 -34.18
C SER A 175 15.17 7.82 -33.89
N GLY A 176 16.34 7.94 -34.51
CA GLY A 176 17.13 9.15 -34.50
C GLY A 176 16.46 10.26 -35.32
N ALA A 177 16.52 11.48 -34.80
CA ALA A 177 16.65 12.70 -35.59
C ALA A 177 17.01 13.87 -34.65
N THR A 178 18.23 14.39 -34.80
CA THR A 178 18.62 15.76 -34.44
C THR A 178 18.88 16.51 -35.76
N PRO A 179 19.09 17.84 -35.78
CA PRO A 179 18.29 18.93 -35.20
C PRO A 179 18.14 20.09 -36.22
N THR A 180 17.18 21.02 -36.08
CA THR A 180 17.42 22.41 -36.58
C THR A 180 16.59 23.47 -35.84
N GLN A 181 17.29 24.55 -35.50
CA GLN A 181 16.92 25.84 -34.91
C GLN A 181 15.97 26.62 -35.86
N THR A 182 15.35 27.78 -35.62
CA THR A 182 15.45 28.92 -34.69
C THR A 182 14.23 29.80 -35.02
N HIS A 183 13.70 30.59 -34.08
CA HIS A 183 13.47 32.05 -34.19
C HIS A 183 12.45 32.53 -33.15
N ALA A 184 12.89 33.53 -32.38
CA ALA A 184 12.10 34.34 -31.46
C ALA A 184 11.46 35.53 -32.18
N SER A 185 10.35 36.05 -31.64
CA SER A 185 9.96 37.45 -31.83
C SER A 185 9.16 37.95 -30.61
N LEU A 186 9.74 38.95 -29.93
CA LEU A 186 9.14 39.80 -28.91
C LEU A 186 8.23 40.86 -29.55
N SER A 187 7.14 41.23 -28.88
CA SER A 187 6.54 42.57 -29.00
C SER A 187 5.77 42.96 -27.73
N ASP A 188 6.36 43.89 -26.98
CA ASP A 188 5.71 44.74 -25.97
C ASP A 188 4.82 45.80 -26.64
N THR A 189 3.62 46.09 -26.10
CA THR A 189 3.23 47.39 -25.50
C THR A 189 1.72 47.49 -25.12
N PRO A 190 1.34 48.32 -24.11
CA PRO A 190 0.02 48.41 -23.41
C PRO A 190 -0.92 49.49 -24.05
N PRO A 191 -2.13 49.94 -23.56
CA PRO A 191 -2.59 50.11 -22.14
C PRO A 191 -4.11 50.06 -21.74
N MET A 192 -4.34 49.94 -20.41
CA MET A 192 -5.32 50.67 -19.54
C MET A 192 -6.87 50.38 -19.55
N PRO A 193 -7.64 50.79 -18.48
CA PRO A 193 -8.51 49.90 -17.71
C PRO A 193 -9.99 50.36 -17.61
N GLY A 194 -10.86 49.53 -17.04
CA GLY A 194 -12.18 49.99 -16.56
C GLY A 194 -13.06 48.89 -15.97
N GLY A 195 -13.66 49.15 -14.80
CA GLY A 195 -14.86 48.44 -14.35
C GLY A 195 -14.83 47.88 -12.92
N ILE A 196 -14.93 48.77 -11.93
CA ILE A 196 -15.31 48.42 -10.55
C ILE A 196 -16.82 48.09 -10.55
N SER A 197 -17.23 46.93 -10.02
CA SER A 197 -18.59 46.76 -9.49
C SER A 197 -18.55 46.13 -8.10
N LEU A 198 -18.79 46.97 -7.09
CA LEU A 198 -19.24 46.55 -5.77
C LEU A 198 -20.67 45.99 -5.90
N GLN A 199 -20.93 44.82 -5.33
CA GLN A 199 -22.30 44.48 -4.93
C GLN A 199 -22.36 43.82 -3.56
N ARG A 200 -22.89 44.63 -2.65
CA ARG A 200 -23.45 44.45 -1.29
C ARG A 200 -23.67 43.04 -0.75
N SER A 201 -23.28 42.95 0.52
CA SER A 201 -23.71 42.00 1.54
C SER A 201 -25.24 41.91 1.70
N GLY A 202 -25.74 40.67 1.69
CA GLY A 202 -27.05 40.29 2.20
C GLY A 202 -26.90 39.02 3.02
N ALA A 203 -27.19 39.10 4.32
CA ALA A 203 -27.21 37.97 5.23
C ALA A 203 -28.45 37.09 4.96
N ALA A 204 -28.24 35.78 4.86
CA ALA A 204 -29.29 34.76 4.79
C ALA A 204 -29.00 33.64 5.81
N PRO A 205 -30.03 32.97 6.35
CA PRO A 205 -29.96 32.27 7.64
C PRO A 205 -29.25 30.92 7.55
N ALA A 206 -28.74 30.47 8.70
CA ALA A 206 -27.99 29.22 8.88
C ALA A 206 -28.72 28.00 8.31
N SER A 207 -28.20 27.45 7.21
CA SER A 207 -28.54 26.12 6.70
C SER A 207 -27.51 25.11 7.21
N ASN A 208 -28.00 23.98 7.72
CA ASN A 208 -27.22 22.81 8.14
C ASN A 208 -26.09 22.48 7.14
N PRO A 209 -24.90 22.02 7.62
CA PRO A 209 -23.82 21.67 6.72
C PRO A 209 -24.29 20.55 5.78
N PRO A 210 -24.04 20.66 4.46
CA PRO A 210 -24.40 19.60 3.53
C PRO A 210 -23.53 18.38 3.85
N ASN A 211 -24.19 17.24 4.10
CA ASN A 211 -23.57 15.92 3.99
C ASN A 211 -22.90 15.87 2.61
N LYS A 212 -21.57 16.04 2.57
CA LYS A 212 -20.81 15.78 1.34
C LYS A 212 -21.01 14.30 1.04
N PRO A 213 -21.48 13.92 -0.16
CA PRO A 213 -21.45 12.52 -0.54
C PRO A 213 -19.99 12.08 -0.47
N VAL A 214 -19.71 11.06 0.36
CA VAL A 214 -18.43 10.36 0.36
C VAL A 214 -18.11 10.07 -1.10
N GLY A 215 -17.05 10.69 -1.62
CA GLY A 215 -16.76 10.63 -3.05
C GLY A 215 -16.58 9.17 -3.46
N VAL A 216 -17.03 8.79 -4.66
CA VAL A 216 -16.89 7.43 -5.23
C VAL A 216 -15.48 6.85 -5.05
N LYS A 217 -14.46 7.71 -5.06
CA LYS A 217 -13.05 7.36 -4.80
C LYS A 217 -12.77 6.83 -3.38
N GLU A 218 -13.47 7.28 -2.34
CA GLU A 218 -13.30 6.80 -0.95
C GLU A 218 -13.97 5.46 -0.69
N ALA A 219 -15.07 5.17 -1.39
CA ALA A 219 -15.73 3.87 -1.32
C ALA A 219 -14.98 2.81 -2.15
N ASP A 220 -14.51 3.18 -3.34
CA ASP A 220 -13.91 2.23 -4.28
C ASP A 220 -12.38 2.15 -4.20
N GLY A 221 -11.74 3.17 -3.62
CA GLY A 221 -10.30 3.23 -3.46
C GLY A 221 -9.76 2.36 -2.34
N ALA A 222 -8.49 2.02 -2.44
CA ALA A 222 -7.72 1.43 -1.35
C ALA A 222 -6.36 2.12 -1.26
N TRP A 223 -5.84 2.22 -0.04
CA TRP A 223 -4.58 2.88 0.24
C TRP A 223 -3.77 1.99 1.17
N SER A 224 -2.67 1.47 0.65
CA SER A 224 -1.76 0.61 1.39
C SER A 224 -0.34 1.09 1.17
N VAL A 225 0.42 1.17 2.25
CA VAL A 225 1.83 1.53 2.26
C VAL A 225 2.55 0.60 3.23
N GLN A 226 3.77 0.20 2.89
CA GLN A 226 4.58 -0.64 3.77
C GLN A 226 6.07 -0.45 3.50
N TRP A 227 6.87 -0.48 4.56
CA TRP A 227 8.32 -0.46 4.48
C TRP A 227 8.88 -1.79 3.99
N LEU A 228 9.92 -1.70 3.16
CA LEU A 228 10.79 -2.83 2.89
C LEU A 228 11.43 -3.24 4.22
N LYS A 229 11.30 -4.52 4.57
CA LYS A 229 11.76 -5.03 5.87
C LYS A 229 13.28 -5.29 5.92
N ASP A 230 13.98 -5.13 4.80
CA ASP A 230 15.43 -5.27 4.73
C ASP A 230 16.13 -3.98 5.18
N LYS A 231 17.20 -4.15 5.96
CA LYS A 231 18.02 -3.04 6.46
C LYS A 231 19.12 -2.61 5.49
N PHE A 232 19.49 -3.45 4.53
CA PHE A 232 20.65 -3.21 3.65
C PHE A 232 20.31 -2.44 2.37
N SER A 233 19.06 -2.50 1.91
CA SER A 233 18.62 -1.88 0.66
C SER A 233 18.30 -0.38 0.79
N GLY A 234 18.44 0.18 2.00
CA GLY A 234 18.08 1.57 2.31
C GLY A 234 16.59 1.75 2.63
N GLU A 235 16.19 3.01 2.77
CA GLU A 235 14.82 3.40 3.11
C GLU A 235 13.91 3.29 1.89
N ILE A 236 13.24 2.14 1.74
CA ILE A 236 12.35 1.86 0.61
C ILE A 236 10.95 1.53 1.12
N ILE A 237 9.94 2.06 0.44
CA ILE A 237 8.53 1.76 0.68
C ILE A 237 7.85 1.23 -0.58
N ALA A 238 6.86 0.36 -0.41
CA ALA A 238 5.89 0.03 -1.44
C ALA A 238 4.58 0.77 -1.14
N LEU A 239 3.97 1.37 -2.15
CA LEU A 239 2.74 2.10 -2.01
C LEU A 239 1.75 1.77 -3.13
N SER A 240 0.47 1.76 -2.77
CA SER A 240 -0.67 1.65 -3.68
C SER A 240 -1.73 2.64 -3.23
N CYS A 241 -2.37 3.31 -4.18
CA CYS A 241 -3.34 4.36 -3.87
C CYS A 241 -4.51 4.38 -4.85
N GLY A 242 -5.69 4.66 -4.32
CA GLY A 242 -6.92 4.84 -5.09
C GLY A 242 -7.43 3.55 -5.74
N THR A 243 -7.93 3.69 -6.96
CA THR A 243 -8.57 2.61 -7.73
C THR A 243 -7.66 2.00 -8.80
N GLN A 244 -6.39 2.45 -8.84
CA GLN A 244 -5.43 1.99 -9.83
C GLN A 244 -4.75 0.71 -9.37
N ALA A 245 -4.66 -0.23 -10.31
CA ALA A 245 -4.01 -1.53 -10.19
C ALA A 245 -2.48 -1.41 -10.31
N VAL A 246 -1.86 -0.47 -9.57
CA VAL A 246 -0.44 -0.13 -9.69
C VAL A 246 0.19 -0.05 -8.31
N VAL A 247 1.35 -0.69 -8.17
CA VAL A 247 2.23 -0.53 -7.00
C VAL A 247 3.45 0.28 -7.40
N LYS A 248 3.76 1.33 -6.65
CA LYS A 248 5.00 2.08 -6.80
C LYS A 248 5.98 1.70 -5.69
N ILE A 249 7.22 1.48 -6.06
CA ILE A 249 8.34 1.30 -5.13
C ILE A 249 9.09 2.62 -5.09
N VAL A 250 9.20 3.20 -3.90
CA VAL A 250 9.78 4.53 -3.71
C VAL A 250 10.95 4.43 -2.75
N ALA A 251 12.10 4.95 -3.16
CA ALA A 251 13.23 5.19 -2.28
C ALA A 251 13.07 6.56 -1.61
N LEU A 252 13.24 6.56 -0.30
CA LEU A 252 13.34 7.74 0.52
C LEU A 252 14.84 7.94 0.80
N GLN A 253 15.34 9.14 0.56
CA GLN A 253 16.74 9.47 0.81
C GLN A 253 16.80 10.77 1.59
N PRO A 254 17.64 10.87 2.64
CA PRO A 254 17.83 12.12 3.35
C PRO A 254 18.27 13.22 2.38
N ASN A 255 17.60 14.37 2.42
CA ASN A 255 17.89 15.57 1.63
C ASN A 255 17.70 15.42 0.11
N LYS A 256 16.96 14.42 -0.36
CA LYS A 256 16.59 14.27 -1.77
C LYS A 256 15.11 13.98 -1.90
N PRO A 257 14.47 14.44 -2.99
CA PRO A 257 13.07 14.14 -3.20
C PRO A 257 12.85 12.62 -3.32
N PRO A 258 11.69 12.12 -2.88
CA PRO A 258 11.33 10.71 -3.01
C PRO A 258 11.41 10.28 -4.47
N GLN A 259 12.11 9.18 -4.72
CA GLN A 259 12.38 8.68 -6.06
C GLN A 259 11.58 7.39 -6.32
N VAL A 260 10.75 7.36 -7.35
CA VAL A 260 10.13 6.10 -7.78
C VAL A 260 11.19 5.24 -8.46
N LEU A 261 11.54 4.13 -7.80
CA LEU A 261 12.46 3.13 -8.31
C LEU A 261 11.79 2.22 -9.33
N LEU A 262 10.51 1.90 -9.11
CA LEU A 262 9.77 0.96 -9.94
C LEU A 262 8.27 1.21 -9.90
N THR A 263 7.59 1.01 -11.03
CA THR A 263 6.13 0.98 -11.12
C THR A 263 5.68 -0.39 -11.62
N ILE A 264 4.93 -1.12 -10.79
CA ILE A 264 4.48 -2.50 -11.06
C ILE A 264 2.98 -2.47 -11.39
N PRO A 265 2.60 -2.57 -12.68
CA PRO A 265 1.21 -2.80 -13.05
C PRO A 265 0.78 -4.21 -12.63
N GLN A 266 -0.44 -4.33 -12.09
CA GLN A 266 -1.02 -5.61 -11.66
C GLN A 266 -1.83 -6.29 -12.77
N TYR A 267 -2.14 -5.57 -13.84
CA TYR A 267 -2.77 -6.13 -15.04
C TYR A 267 -1.74 -6.82 -15.94
N PRO A 268 -2.14 -7.84 -16.74
CA PRO A 268 -1.23 -8.47 -17.68
C PRO A 268 -0.72 -7.42 -18.68
N ALA A 269 0.60 -7.37 -18.89
CA ALA A 269 1.16 -6.63 -20.02
C ALA A 269 0.52 -7.19 -21.29
N ASN A 270 -0.19 -6.35 -22.07
CA ASN A 270 -0.68 -6.78 -23.37
C ASN A 270 0.52 -7.31 -24.17
N PRO A 271 0.40 -8.46 -24.87
CA PRO A 271 1.45 -8.87 -25.79
C PRO A 271 1.64 -7.75 -26.83
N PRO A 272 2.88 -7.49 -27.31
CA PRO A 272 3.07 -6.58 -28.42
C PRO A 272 2.25 -7.11 -29.59
N THR A 273 1.29 -6.32 -30.06
CA THR A 273 0.57 -6.58 -31.30
C THR A 273 1.60 -6.65 -32.42
N THR A 274 2.02 -7.87 -32.76
CA THR A 274 2.78 -8.15 -33.97
C THR A 274 1.90 -7.71 -35.14
N GLY A 275 2.32 -6.64 -35.81
CA GLY A 275 1.68 -6.18 -37.03
C GLY A 275 1.77 -7.27 -38.09
N ALA A 276 0.67 -7.96 -38.33
CA ALA A 276 0.48 -8.76 -39.53
C ALA A 276 -0.10 -7.85 -40.62
N SER A 277 0.76 -7.05 -41.24
CA SER A 277 0.53 -6.55 -42.59
C SER A 277 0.61 -7.75 -43.53
N SER A 278 -0.53 -8.23 -44.02
CA SER A 278 -0.60 -9.23 -45.10
C SER A 278 -1.18 -8.55 -46.33
N LEU A 279 -0.27 -8.31 -47.27
CA LEU A 279 -0.51 -7.83 -48.62
C LEU A 279 -1.30 -8.86 -49.43
N LEU A 280 -2.39 -8.44 -50.07
CA LEU A 280 -2.86 -9.05 -51.31
C LEU A 280 -3.35 -7.94 -52.23
N GLY A 281 -2.53 -7.65 -53.23
CA GLY A 281 -2.85 -6.76 -54.34
C GLY A 281 -3.75 -7.43 -55.38
N GLY A 282 -4.60 -6.61 -55.99
CA GLY A 282 -5.30 -6.89 -57.23
C GLY A 282 -5.86 -5.57 -57.77
N PRO A 283 -5.67 -5.22 -59.07
CA PRO A 283 -6.07 -3.92 -59.58
C PRO A 283 -7.52 -3.95 -60.07
N ILE A 284 -8.34 -2.97 -59.70
CA ILE A 284 -9.61 -2.71 -60.37
C ILE A 284 -9.91 -1.21 -60.41
N THR A 285 -10.21 -0.75 -61.63
CA THR A 285 -10.50 0.61 -62.10
C THR A 285 -11.86 1.15 -61.59
N PRO A 286 -12.12 2.47 -61.68
CA PRO A 286 -13.24 3.11 -61.00
C PRO A 286 -14.48 3.21 -61.90
N THR A 287 -15.64 2.71 -61.45
CA THR A 287 -16.94 3.07 -62.06
C THR A 287 -18.14 3.05 -61.08
N SER A 288 -18.93 4.12 -61.16
CA SER A 288 -20.37 4.31 -60.90
C SER A 288 -20.99 4.22 -59.48
N THR A 289 -21.36 5.40 -58.97
CA THR A 289 -22.71 5.83 -58.50
C THR A 289 -23.67 4.81 -57.86
N SER A 290 -23.78 4.83 -56.51
CA SER A 290 -25.05 4.93 -55.73
C SER A 290 -24.76 4.91 -54.21
N PRO A 291 -25.60 5.52 -53.35
CA PRO A 291 -25.33 5.68 -51.92
C PRO A 291 -25.85 4.49 -51.13
N SER A 292 -24.96 3.75 -50.46
CA SER A 292 -25.35 2.65 -49.58
C SER A 292 -24.78 2.84 -48.18
N LEU A 293 -25.70 2.90 -47.22
CA LEU A 293 -25.53 2.97 -45.77
C LEU A 293 -24.47 1.99 -45.27
N LEU A 294 -23.32 2.49 -44.83
CA LEU A 294 -22.40 1.74 -43.98
C LEU A 294 -22.75 2.03 -42.51
N PRO A 295 -22.86 1.00 -41.64
CA PRO A 295 -22.91 1.25 -40.20
C PRO A 295 -21.57 1.84 -39.78
N ALA A 296 -21.63 2.92 -39.00
CA ALA A 296 -20.45 3.54 -38.41
C ALA A 296 -19.60 2.47 -37.70
N LEU A 297 -18.32 2.37 -38.08
CA LEU A 297 -17.31 1.66 -37.31
C LEU A 297 -17.41 2.12 -35.85
N PRO A 298 -17.46 1.20 -34.87
CA PRO A 298 -17.44 1.62 -33.48
C PRO A 298 -16.16 2.38 -33.22
N ALA A 299 -16.30 3.57 -32.62
CA ALA A 299 -15.21 4.39 -32.17
C ALA A 299 -14.15 3.52 -31.49
N SER A 300 -12.88 3.74 -31.87
CA SER A 300 -11.68 3.31 -31.16
C SER A 300 -11.99 3.01 -29.69
N GLN A 301 -12.03 1.73 -29.32
CA GLN A 301 -12.05 1.34 -27.91
C GLN A 301 -10.71 1.83 -27.35
N THR A 302 -10.73 2.98 -26.69
CA THR A 302 -9.70 3.34 -25.73
C THR A 302 -9.64 2.18 -24.75
N LEU A 303 -8.58 1.38 -24.82
CA LEU A 303 -8.38 0.24 -23.94
C LEU A 303 -8.34 0.79 -22.51
N SER A 304 -9.48 0.76 -21.81
CA SER A 304 -9.55 1.19 -20.42
C SER A 304 -8.82 0.15 -19.61
N ASN A 305 -7.64 0.50 -19.08
CA ASN A 305 -6.92 -0.36 -18.14
C ASN A 305 -7.89 -0.79 -17.02
N PRO A 306 -7.98 -2.08 -16.66
CA PRO A 306 -8.91 -2.54 -15.65
C PRO A 306 -8.60 -1.84 -14.32
N SER A 307 -9.55 -1.06 -13.82
CA SER A 307 -9.45 -0.35 -12.55
C SER A 307 -9.88 -1.26 -11.41
N HIS A 308 -8.92 -1.82 -10.69
CA HIS A 308 -9.16 -2.49 -9.43
C HIS A 308 -8.25 -1.94 -8.35
N ALA A 309 -8.80 -1.73 -7.16
CA ALA A 309 -8.03 -1.24 -6.02
C ALA A 309 -7.21 -2.38 -5.39
N ILE A 310 -6.00 -2.05 -4.92
CA ILE A 310 -5.12 -2.96 -4.19
C ILE A 310 -5.43 -2.78 -2.70
N THR A 311 -6.03 -3.79 -2.08
CA THR A 311 -6.51 -3.73 -0.70
C THR A 311 -5.37 -3.77 0.30
N THR A 312 -4.27 -4.47 -0.03
CA THR A 312 -3.20 -4.79 0.90
C THR A 312 -1.88 -5.06 0.17
N LEU A 313 -0.78 -4.61 0.78
CA LEU A 313 0.59 -4.86 0.37
C LEU A 313 1.35 -5.52 1.51
N ALA A 314 2.18 -6.51 1.18
CA ALA A 314 2.99 -7.25 2.15
C ALA A 314 4.40 -7.54 1.59
N TRP A 315 5.43 -6.91 2.15
CA TRP A 315 6.84 -7.23 1.93
C TRP A 315 7.22 -8.45 2.75
N ALA A 316 7.86 -9.41 2.10
CA ALA A 316 8.43 -10.55 2.79
C ALA A 316 9.76 -10.15 3.45
N PRO A 317 10.02 -10.59 4.70
CA PRO A 317 11.38 -10.58 5.24
C PRO A 317 12.33 -11.35 4.31
N SER A 318 13.44 -10.73 3.86
CA SER A 318 14.36 -11.33 2.87
C SER A 318 15.09 -12.57 3.40
N CYS A 319 15.45 -12.60 4.68
CA CYS A 319 16.06 -13.73 5.41
C CYS A 319 17.01 -14.62 4.56
N GLY A 320 18.04 -14.02 3.96
CA GLY A 320 19.06 -14.74 3.17
C GLY A 320 18.82 -14.81 1.66
N ARG A 321 17.73 -14.21 1.14
CA ARG A 321 17.53 -14.03 -0.31
C ARG A 321 18.27 -12.79 -0.80
N SER A 322 18.88 -12.87 -1.99
CA SER A 322 19.45 -11.74 -2.73
C SER A 322 18.39 -10.87 -3.44
N TYR A 323 17.12 -11.21 -3.27
CA TYR A 323 15.98 -10.53 -3.87
C TYR A 323 14.88 -10.34 -2.84
N HIS A 324 14.01 -9.37 -3.10
CA HIS A 324 12.86 -9.08 -2.28
C HIS A 324 11.60 -9.73 -2.85
N LEU A 325 10.66 -10.08 -1.98
CA LEU A 325 9.35 -10.57 -2.36
C LEU A 325 8.29 -9.60 -1.88
N LEU A 326 7.39 -9.23 -2.79
CA LEU A 326 6.24 -8.39 -2.49
C LEU A 326 4.98 -9.16 -2.87
N ALA A 327 4.04 -9.26 -1.94
CA ALA A 327 2.72 -9.80 -2.20
C ALA A 327 1.67 -8.69 -2.17
N THR A 328 0.66 -8.86 -3.01
CA THR A 328 -0.45 -7.91 -3.15
C THR A 328 -1.77 -8.67 -3.14
N GLY A 329 -2.72 -8.20 -2.36
CA GLY A 329 -4.12 -8.61 -2.45
C GLY A 329 -4.93 -7.51 -3.14
N SER A 330 -5.89 -7.90 -3.96
CA SER A 330 -6.68 -6.95 -4.72
C SER A 330 -8.18 -7.25 -4.70
N ARG A 331 -8.97 -6.22 -5.00
CA ARG A 331 -10.41 -6.34 -5.21
C ARG A 331 -10.78 -7.17 -6.45
N ASP A 332 -9.83 -7.50 -7.32
CA ASP A 332 -10.04 -8.42 -8.46
C ASP A 332 -10.02 -9.91 -8.07
N HIS A 333 -10.04 -10.18 -6.76
CA HIS A 333 -10.03 -11.53 -6.16
C HIS A 333 -8.69 -12.27 -6.31
N LYS A 334 -7.65 -11.59 -6.80
CA LYS A 334 -6.37 -12.22 -7.06
C LYS A 334 -5.33 -11.88 -5.99
N VAL A 335 -4.51 -12.88 -5.68
CA VAL A 335 -3.26 -12.75 -4.93
C VAL A 335 -2.12 -12.79 -5.92
N ARG A 336 -1.22 -11.81 -5.86
CA ARG A 336 -0.02 -11.78 -6.72
C ARG A 336 1.23 -11.71 -5.88
N ILE A 337 2.28 -12.38 -6.36
CA ILE A 337 3.60 -12.40 -5.75
C ILE A 337 4.62 -11.93 -6.77
N PHE A 338 5.40 -10.93 -6.40
CA PHE A 338 6.43 -10.31 -7.21
C PHE A 338 7.81 -10.55 -6.60
N LYS A 339 8.77 -10.86 -7.47
CA LYS A 339 10.21 -10.89 -7.15
C LYS A 339 10.81 -9.58 -7.61
N LEU A 340 11.48 -8.86 -6.72
CA LEU A 340 12.15 -7.60 -6.99
C LEU A 340 13.65 -7.73 -6.67
N TRP A 341 14.51 -7.14 -7.49
CA TRP A 341 15.97 -7.14 -7.26
C TRP A 341 16.60 -5.88 -7.87
N HIS A 342 17.81 -5.56 -7.42
CA HIS A 342 18.62 -4.46 -7.94
C HIS A 342 19.90 -5.01 -8.58
N GLY A 343 20.32 -4.46 -9.72
CA GLY A 343 21.56 -4.83 -10.43
C GLY A 343 21.38 -5.66 -11.71
N GLU A 344 22.44 -5.76 -12.51
CA GLU A 344 22.50 -6.56 -13.74
C GLU A 344 22.50 -8.05 -13.41
N ARG A 345 21.58 -8.79 -14.03
CA ARG A 345 21.59 -10.25 -14.02
C ARG A 345 22.33 -10.66 -15.30
N ASP A 346 23.52 -11.23 -15.19
CA ASP A 346 24.19 -11.83 -16.34
C ASP A 346 23.30 -12.94 -16.92
N ALA A 347 23.33 -13.09 -18.24
CA ALA A 347 22.48 -14.02 -19.01
C ALA A 347 22.60 -15.52 -18.62
N PHE A 348 23.44 -15.84 -17.63
CA PHE A 348 23.72 -17.18 -17.10
C PHE A 348 23.27 -17.42 -15.65
N GLY A 349 22.69 -16.43 -14.97
CA GLY A 349 21.96 -16.66 -13.72
C GLY A 349 22.80 -16.94 -12.45
N GLU A 350 24.07 -16.57 -12.42
CA GLU A 350 24.85 -16.49 -11.17
C GLU A 350 25.12 -15.03 -10.79
N ASP A 351 25.11 -14.76 -9.48
CA ASP A 351 25.50 -13.47 -8.91
C ASP A 351 27.00 -13.28 -9.20
N ALA A 352 27.36 -12.35 -10.10
CA ALA A 352 28.73 -12.12 -10.50
C ALA A 352 29.56 -11.58 -9.32
N PHE A 353 30.31 -12.45 -8.64
CA PHE A 353 31.41 -12.08 -7.74
C PHE A 353 32.67 -11.69 -8.53
N GLY A 354 32.53 -10.75 -9.48
CA GLY A 354 33.62 -10.22 -10.28
C GLY A 354 33.89 -8.76 -9.92
N GLU A 355 35.09 -8.46 -9.42
CA GLU A 355 35.60 -7.10 -9.27
C GLU A 355 35.61 -6.40 -10.65
N SER A 356 34.54 -5.68 -10.97
CA SER A 356 34.51 -4.75 -12.09
C SER A 356 35.14 -3.43 -11.66
N SER A 357 36.40 -3.26 -12.03
CA SER A 357 37.18 -2.05 -11.93
C SER A 357 36.75 -1.01 -12.98
N ASN A 358 35.48 -0.58 -12.92
CA ASN A 358 35.03 0.62 -13.64
C ASN A 358 34.11 1.47 -12.75
N ALA A 359 34.73 2.40 -12.04
CA ALA A 359 34.07 3.48 -11.31
C ALA A 359 33.42 4.48 -12.29
N GLY A 360 32.24 4.13 -12.80
CA GLY A 360 31.36 5.04 -13.52
C GLY A 360 29.93 4.69 -13.13
N LYS A 361 29.32 5.51 -12.26
CA LYS A 361 27.92 5.45 -11.76
C LYS A 361 27.02 4.46 -12.53
N THR A 362 27.09 3.18 -12.19
CA THR A 362 26.11 2.19 -12.64
C THR A 362 24.85 2.48 -11.85
N GLU A 363 23.87 3.13 -12.50
CA GLU A 363 22.57 3.36 -11.88
C GLU A 363 22.01 1.99 -11.44
N GLN A 364 21.64 1.87 -10.16
CA GLN A 364 21.06 0.66 -9.63
C GLN A 364 19.66 0.48 -10.23
N VAL A 365 19.58 -0.17 -11.39
CA VAL A 365 18.30 -0.45 -12.06
C VAL A 365 17.55 -1.49 -11.24
N TRP A 366 16.35 -1.12 -10.80
CA TRP A 366 15.42 -2.02 -10.15
C TRP A 366 14.63 -2.79 -11.20
N SER A 367 14.59 -4.12 -11.03
CA SER A 367 13.85 -5.02 -11.91
C SER A 367 12.88 -5.86 -11.10
N PHE A 368 11.81 -6.31 -11.76
CA PHE A 368 10.84 -7.22 -11.15
C PHE A 368 10.39 -8.32 -12.11
N SER A 369 9.92 -9.41 -11.53
CA SER A 369 9.18 -10.44 -12.26
C SER A 369 8.00 -10.93 -11.42
N ARG A 370 6.85 -11.12 -12.06
CA ARG A 370 5.68 -11.73 -11.41
C ARG A 370 5.92 -13.23 -11.27
N LEU A 371 5.98 -13.74 -10.04
CA LEU A 371 6.20 -15.15 -9.72
C LEU A 371 4.92 -15.98 -9.73
N GLY A 372 3.80 -15.36 -9.40
CA GLY A 372 2.50 -16.03 -9.35
C GLY A 372 1.35 -15.05 -9.36
N GLU A 373 0.26 -15.46 -10.00
CA GLU A 373 -1.06 -14.85 -9.91
C GLU A 373 -2.04 -15.97 -9.60
N PHE A 374 -2.80 -15.79 -8.52
CA PHE A 374 -3.69 -16.80 -7.97
C PHE A 374 -5.09 -16.23 -7.83
N ASP A 375 -6.06 -16.88 -8.46
CA ASP A 375 -7.48 -16.54 -8.45
C ASP A 375 -8.31 -17.52 -7.60
N ASP A 376 -7.65 -18.25 -6.68
CA ASP A 376 -8.32 -19.22 -5.81
C ASP A 376 -9.39 -18.59 -4.90
N HIS A 377 -9.27 -17.30 -4.56
CA HIS A 377 -10.31 -16.58 -3.82
C HIS A 377 -11.46 -16.22 -4.76
N LYS A 378 -12.70 -16.50 -4.34
CA LYS A 378 -13.91 -16.18 -5.11
C LYS A 378 -14.51 -14.81 -4.77
N ALA A 379 -13.79 -14.05 -3.96
CA ALA A 379 -14.17 -12.74 -3.46
C ALA A 379 -12.92 -11.89 -3.25
N THR A 380 -13.13 -10.62 -2.94
CA THR A 380 -12.10 -9.62 -2.68
C THR A 380 -11.09 -10.14 -1.65
N VAL A 381 -9.80 -10.01 -1.95
CA VAL A 381 -8.75 -10.40 -1.00
C VAL A 381 -8.62 -9.25 0.00
N GLY A 382 -9.03 -9.45 1.24
CA GLY A 382 -9.01 -8.40 2.27
C GLY A 382 -7.63 -8.17 2.88
N ARG A 383 -6.83 -9.22 3.07
CA ARG A 383 -5.51 -9.14 3.71
C ARG A 383 -4.53 -10.17 3.16
N VAL A 384 -3.27 -9.78 3.07
CA VAL A 384 -2.14 -10.64 2.72
C VAL A 384 -1.02 -10.36 3.71
N GLU A 385 -0.41 -11.40 4.29
CA GLU A 385 0.66 -11.25 5.27
C GLU A 385 1.68 -12.40 5.16
N TRP A 386 2.95 -12.07 5.39
CA TRP A 386 4.05 -13.03 5.39
C TRP A 386 4.33 -13.57 6.80
N ASN A 387 4.86 -14.79 6.87
CA ASN A 387 5.48 -15.24 8.11
C ASN A 387 6.81 -14.50 8.37
N ILE A 388 7.33 -14.62 9.59
CA ILE A 388 8.55 -13.93 10.04
C ILE A 388 9.81 -14.25 9.21
N THR A 389 9.81 -15.36 8.47
CA THR A 389 10.93 -15.77 7.59
C THR A 389 10.69 -15.44 6.12
N GLY A 390 9.52 -14.92 5.74
CA GLY A 390 9.13 -14.66 4.35
C GLY A 390 9.00 -15.91 3.46
N THR A 391 8.81 -17.09 4.06
CA THR A 391 8.74 -18.38 3.34
C THR A 391 7.32 -18.86 3.08
N ILE A 392 6.35 -18.40 3.90
CA ILE A 392 4.93 -18.72 3.78
C ILE A 392 4.16 -17.42 3.69
N LEU A 393 3.26 -17.35 2.71
CA LEU A 393 2.31 -16.26 2.56
C LEU A 393 0.94 -16.73 3.04
N SER A 394 0.22 -15.87 3.72
CA SER A 394 -1.19 -16.06 4.05
C SER A 394 -2.03 -15.04 3.28
N SER A 395 -3.17 -15.47 2.76
CA SER A 395 -4.17 -14.57 2.16
C SER A 395 -5.54 -14.85 2.75
N ALA A 396 -6.25 -13.81 3.15
CA ALA A 396 -7.61 -13.87 3.63
C ALA A 396 -8.51 -13.10 2.65
N GLY A 397 -9.62 -13.70 2.25
CA GLY A 397 -10.60 -13.06 1.38
C GLY A 397 -11.99 -13.07 1.99
N ASP A 398 -12.86 -12.27 1.38
CA ASP A 398 -14.26 -12.12 1.79
C ASP A 398 -15.09 -13.39 1.49
N ASP A 399 -14.45 -14.43 0.92
CA ASP A 399 -15.00 -15.77 0.75
C ASP A 399 -14.99 -16.61 2.05
N GLY A 400 -14.60 -15.99 3.18
CA GLY A 400 -14.55 -16.64 4.50
C GLY A 400 -13.42 -17.66 4.65
N LYS A 401 -12.43 -17.61 3.74
CA LYS A 401 -11.34 -18.58 3.68
C LYS A 401 -9.98 -17.89 3.77
N ILE A 402 -9.09 -18.53 4.51
CA ILE A 402 -7.67 -18.19 4.58
C ILE A 402 -6.90 -19.24 3.79
N ARG A 403 -6.02 -18.83 2.89
CA ARG A 403 -5.16 -19.71 2.10
C ARG A 403 -3.71 -19.48 2.48
N LEU A 404 -2.94 -20.56 2.52
CA LEU A 404 -1.50 -20.52 2.77
C LEU A 404 -0.77 -20.88 1.49
N TRP A 405 0.24 -20.10 1.14
CA TRP A 405 1.05 -20.28 -0.07
C TRP A 405 2.50 -20.52 0.30
N LYS A 406 3.15 -21.41 -0.42
CA LYS A 406 4.57 -21.72 -0.23
C LYS A 406 5.25 -21.94 -1.57
N ALA A 407 6.48 -21.46 -1.69
CA ALA A 407 7.33 -21.76 -2.83
C ALA A 407 7.87 -23.19 -2.76
N THR A 408 7.83 -23.91 -3.88
CA THR A 408 8.55 -25.16 -4.07
C THR A 408 10.03 -24.90 -4.38
N PHE A 409 10.86 -25.94 -4.38
CA PHE A 409 12.31 -25.83 -4.60
C PHE A 409 12.68 -25.14 -5.93
N ASN A 410 11.80 -25.19 -6.93
CA ASN A 410 11.95 -24.55 -8.23
C ASN A 410 11.36 -23.12 -8.29
N ASN A 411 11.14 -22.47 -7.15
CA ASN A 411 10.53 -21.13 -7.02
C ASN A 411 9.09 -21.01 -7.57
N VAL A 412 8.39 -22.13 -7.75
CA VAL A 412 6.96 -22.12 -8.13
C VAL A 412 6.11 -22.02 -6.87
N TRP A 413 5.22 -21.03 -6.82
CA TRP A 413 4.32 -20.83 -5.70
C TRP A 413 3.08 -21.72 -5.82
N ARG A 414 2.70 -22.38 -4.72
CA ARG A 414 1.53 -23.26 -4.65
C ARG A 414 0.75 -23.02 -3.36
N SER A 415 -0.56 -23.25 -3.43
CA SER A 415 -1.43 -23.32 -2.25
C SER A 415 -1.08 -24.58 -1.44
N MET A 416 -0.67 -24.39 -0.19
CA MET A 416 -0.32 -25.43 0.77
C MET A 416 -1.55 -25.93 1.54
N GLY A 417 -2.56 -25.07 1.70
CA GLY A 417 -3.77 -25.41 2.43
C GLY A 417 -4.77 -24.26 2.48
N THR A 418 -6.01 -24.61 2.80
CA THR A 418 -7.11 -23.66 3.01
C THR A 418 -7.69 -23.89 4.41
N LEU A 419 -7.92 -22.81 5.13
CA LEU A 419 -8.62 -22.76 6.41
C LEU A 419 -9.93 -22.03 6.16
N GLY A 420 -11.05 -22.57 6.64
CA GLY A 420 -12.35 -21.93 6.57
C GLY A 420 -12.95 -21.83 7.97
N ALA A 421 -13.69 -20.75 8.24
CA ALA A 421 -14.54 -20.70 9.40
C ALA A 421 -15.73 -21.63 9.14
N VAL A 422 -15.86 -22.70 9.93
CA VAL A 422 -17.11 -23.46 9.99
C VAL A 422 -17.90 -22.80 11.11
N GLU A 423 -18.98 -22.09 10.77
CA GLU A 423 -19.97 -21.73 11.78
C GLU A 423 -20.53 -23.04 12.33
N SER A 424 -20.36 -23.29 13.63
CA SER A 424 -21.12 -24.36 14.27
C SER A 424 -22.58 -23.93 14.22
N GLU A 425 -23.36 -24.51 13.32
CA GLU A 425 -24.82 -24.48 13.44
C GLU A 425 -25.13 -24.94 14.86
N GLY A 426 -25.66 -24.03 15.67
CA GLY A 426 -26.08 -24.37 17.02
C GLY A 426 -27.11 -25.49 16.93
N ASP A 427 -26.94 -26.53 17.75
CA ASP A 427 -27.96 -27.53 18.01
C ASP A 427 -29.26 -26.79 18.38
N ALA A 428 -30.12 -26.59 17.37
CA ALA A 428 -31.52 -26.32 17.57
C ALA A 428 -32.09 -27.62 18.11
N MET A 429 -32.08 -27.71 19.43
CA MET A 429 -32.84 -28.66 20.23
C MET A 429 -34.32 -28.53 19.82
N GLU A 430 -34.76 -29.31 18.82
CA GLU A 430 -36.17 -29.62 18.65
C GLU A 430 -36.55 -30.63 19.73
N GLN A 431 -37.57 -30.23 20.49
CA GLN A 431 -38.10 -30.84 21.71
C GLN A 431 -38.76 -32.19 21.48
#